data_AF-A0A5L4JQ33-F1
#
_entry.id   AF-A0A5L4JQ33-F1
#
_cell.length_a   1.000
_cell.length_b   1.000
_cell.length_c   1.000
_cell.angle_alpha   90.00
_cell.angle_beta   90.00
_cell.angle_gamma   90.00
#
_symmetry.space_group_name_H-M   'P 1'
#
loop_
_entity.id
_entity.type
_entity.pdbx_description
1 polymer ?
#
loop_
_entity_poly.entity_id
_entity_poly.type
_entity_poly.pdbx_seq_one_letter_code
_entity_poly.pdbx_strand_id
1 'polypeptide(L)'
;MKTLLQIVFLCFVCVFLSSCALKSKTQAQSTYVILKTPEFKFADYGFLYEGKNFTSLELYNASKALLELKISDKICVNGICYAKTFFNKRFFNNEYYDDFLQDLIYKKPIFYGKNKQATSCGFTQKIISKNYDIFYEVCDKNMSFNDKKSKIKFSIKSI
;
A
#
# COMPACT_ATOMS: atom_id res chain seq x y z
N MET A 1 -50.67 -17.05 -29.94
CA MET A 1 -50.20 -15.69 -29.57
C MET A 1 -49.89 -15.53 -28.09
N LYS A 2 -50.78 -15.91 -27.14
CA LYS A 2 -50.54 -15.78 -25.69
C LYS A 2 -49.27 -16.52 -25.19
N THR A 3 -49.04 -17.73 -25.67
CA THR A 3 -47.87 -18.56 -25.31
C THR A 3 -46.54 -17.98 -25.81
N LEU A 4 -46.52 -17.41 -27.03
CA LEU A 4 -45.33 -16.75 -27.59
C LEU A 4 -44.98 -15.47 -26.81
N LEU A 5 -45.99 -14.67 -26.45
CA LEU A 5 -45.81 -13.46 -25.65
C LEU A 5 -45.29 -13.79 -24.23
N GLN A 6 -45.77 -14.87 -23.63
CA GLN A 6 -45.30 -15.36 -22.34
C GLN A 6 -43.84 -15.85 -22.38
N ILE A 7 -43.43 -16.52 -23.46
CA ILE A 7 -42.03 -16.95 -23.65
C ILE A 7 -41.12 -15.74 -23.84
N VAL A 8 -41.53 -14.75 -24.64
CA VAL A 8 -40.77 -13.51 -24.83
C VAL A 8 -40.64 -12.72 -23.52
N PHE A 9 -41.72 -12.66 -22.72
CA PHE A 9 -41.68 -12.02 -21.41
C PHE A 9 -40.76 -12.76 -20.43
N LEU A 10 -40.80 -14.10 -20.43
CA LEU A 10 -39.92 -14.92 -19.59
C LEU A 10 -38.44 -14.75 -19.97
N CYS A 11 -38.13 -14.74 -21.27
CA CYS A 11 -36.79 -14.47 -21.78
C CYS A 11 -36.30 -13.07 -21.42
N PHE A 12 -37.18 -12.05 -21.48
CA PHE A 12 -36.85 -10.69 -21.08
C PHE A 12 -36.49 -10.62 -19.59
N VAL A 13 -37.28 -11.26 -18.72
CA VAL A 13 -36.98 -11.32 -17.28
C VAL A 13 -35.66 -12.02 -16.98
N CYS A 14 -35.34 -13.11 -17.70
CA CYS A 14 -34.05 -13.79 -17.55
C CYS A 14 -32.84 -12.92 -17.94
N VAL A 15 -32.97 -12.06 -18.95
CA VAL A 15 -31.89 -11.12 -19.34
C VAL A 15 -31.65 -10.08 -18.25
N PHE A 16 -32.71 -9.54 -17.62
CA PHE A 16 -32.56 -8.55 -16.53
C PHE A 16 -31.95 -9.11 -15.25
N LEU A 17 -32.10 -10.42 -14.98
CA LEU A 17 -31.53 -11.06 -13.79
C LEU A 17 -30.08 -11.52 -13.97
N SER A 18 -29.50 -11.35 -15.17
CA SER A 18 -28.15 -11.84 -15.49
C SER A 18 -27.01 -10.84 -15.24
N SER A 19 -27.30 -9.65 -14.68
CA SER A 19 -26.29 -8.62 -14.41
C SER A 19 -25.54 -8.87 -13.08
N CYS A 20 -24.76 -9.95 -13.02
CA CYS A 20 -23.71 -10.10 -12.02
C CYS A 20 -22.42 -9.46 -12.54
N ALA A 21 -22.21 -8.18 -12.22
CA ALA A 21 -20.91 -7.55 -12.42
C ALA A 21 -19.91 -8.13 -11.41
N LEU A 22 -19.01 -9.01 -11.88
CA LEU A 22 -17.84 -9.45 -11.10
C LEU A 22 -16.95 -8.24 -10.84
N LYS A 23 -17.13 -7.58 -9.69
CA LYS A 23 -16.18 -6.57 -9.21
C LYS A 23 -14.83 -7.28 -9.05
N SER A 24 -13.80 -6.84 -9.77
CA SER A 24 -12.46 -7.44 -9.67
C SER A 24 -12.07 -7.49 -8.20
N LYS A 25 -11.81 -8.70 -7.69
CA LYS A 25 -11.59 -8.94 -6.28
C LYS A 25 -10.27 -8.30 -5.86
N THR A 26 -10.31 -7.05 -5.41
CA THR A 26 -9.18 -6.43 -4.72
C THR A 26 -9.02 -7.20 -3.41
N GLN A 27 -8.00 -8.05 -3.32
CA GLN A 27 -7.77 -8.85 -2.13
C GLN A 27 -7.24 -7.92 -1.04
N ALA A 28 -8.02 -7.76 0.04
CA ALA A 28 -7.58 -7.07 1.23
C ALA A 28 -6.69 -8.01 2.05
N GLN A 29 -5.50 -7.55 2.40
CA GLN A 29 -4.58 -8.23 3.30
C GLN A 29 -4.53 -7.47 4.63
N SER A 30 -4.92 -8.13 5.71
CA SER A 30 -4.75 -7.59 7.06
C SER A 30 -3.27 -7.46 7.39
N THR A 31 -2.88 -6.30 7.91
CA THR A 31 -1.50 -6.03 8.29
C THR A 31 -1.44 -5.23 9.59
N TYR A 32 -0.43 -5.51 10.41
CA TYR A 32 -0.05 -4.62 11.51
C TYR A 32 0.95 -3.58 11.00
N VAL A 33 0.70 -2.30 11.26
CA VAL A 33 1.50 -1.20 10.72
C VAL A 33 2.04 -0.34 11.86
N ILE A 34 3.34 -0.07 11.80
CA ILE A 34 3.98 0.95 12.62
C ILE A 34 4.39 2.09 11.71
N LEU A 35 3.85 3.28 11.92
CA LEU A 35 4.27 4.50 11.26
C LEU A 35 4.64 5.52 12.32
N LYS A 36 5.91 5.89 12.39
CA LYS A 36 6.43 6.90 13.29
C LYS A 36 7.13 7.95 12.47
N THR A 37 6.64 9.17 12.52
CA THR A 37 7.29 10.38 12.01
C THR A 37 7.53 11.34 13.18
N PRO A 38 8.25 12.46 12.98
CA PRO A 38 8.35 13.50 14.01
C PRO A 38 6.99 14.07 14.44
N GLU A 39 6.04 14.15 13.51
CA GLU A 39 4.74 14.81 13.71
C GLU A 39 3.64 13.83 14.19
N PHE A 40 3.76 12.54 13.86
CA PHE A 40 2.69 11.58 14.06
C PHE A 40 3.22 10.17 14.38
N LYS A 41 2.46 9.41 15.19
CA LYS A 41 2.75 8.03 15.52
C LYS A 41 1.50 7.18 15.40
N PHE A 42 1.65 6.01 14.81
CA PHE A 42 0.63 4.99 14.62
C PHE A 42 1.24 3.61 14.83
N ALA A 43 0.50 2.72 15.48
CA ALA A 43 0.93 1.36 15.77
C ALA A 43 -0.31 0.47 15.97
N ASP A 44 -1.01 0.17 14.88
CA ASP A 44 -2.25 -0.59 14.90
C ASP A 44 -2.45 -1.37 13.58
N TYR A 45 -3.56 -2.08 13.49
CA TYR A 45 -3.96 -2.83 12.32
C TYR A 45 -4.47 -1.94 11.18
N GLY A 46 -4.29 -2.44 9.97
CA GLY A 46 -4.78 -1.84 8.74
C GLY A 46 -5.01 -2.89 7.67
N PHE A 47 -5.46 -2.43 6.51
CA PHE A 47 -5.70 -3.27 5.34
C PHE A 47 -4.86 -2.77 4.17
N LEU A 48 -4.08 -3.68 3.60
CA LEU A 48 -3.35 -3.47 2.35
C LEU A 48 -4.19 -4.03 1.20
N TYR A 49 -4.44 -3.20 0.21
CA TYR A 49 -5.18 -3.55 -0.99
C TYR A 49 -4.24 -3.44 -2.19
N GLU A 50 -4.12 -4.53 -2.94
CA GLU A 50 -3.31 -4.57 -4.15
C GLU A 50 -4.23 -4.80 -5.36
N GLY A 51 -4.15 -3.90 -6.33
CA GLY A 51 -4.82 -4.01 -7.61
C GLY A 51 -3.82 -3.88 -8.76
N LYS A 52 -4.29 -4.06 -9.99
CA LYS A 52 -3.42 -4.07 -11.17
C LYS A 52 -2.59 -2.78 -11.32
N ASN A 53 -3.18 -1.63 -10.98
CA ASN A 53 -2.59 -0.30 -11.17
C ASN A 53 -2.63 0.56 -9.89
N PHE A 54 -2.90 -0.04 -8.72
CA PHE A 54 -2.94 0.71 -7.48
C PHE A 54 -2.54 -0.13 -6.27
N THR A 55 -2.02 0.55 -5.27
CA THR A 55 -1.79 0.02 -3.92
C THR A 55 -2.53 0.94 -2.97
N SER A 56 -3.32 0.41 -2.04
CA SER A 56 -3.94 1.23 -0.98
C SER A 56 -3.59 0.65 0.39
N LEU A 57 -3.17 1.51 1.32
CA LEU A 57 -2.98 1.17 2.72
C LEU A 57 -3.95 1.99 3.56
N GLU A 58 -4.90 1.31 4.19
CA GLU A 58 -5.87 1.91 5.09
C GLU A 58 -5.54 1.58 6.53
N LEU A 59 -5.38 2.61 7.36
CA LEU A 59 -5.09 2.50 8.78
C LEU A 59 -6.32 2.91 9.58
N TYR A 60 -6.75 2.03 10.48
CA TYR A 60 -7.95 2.24 11.28
C TYR A 60 -7.57 2.47 12.75
N ASN A 61 -8.34 3.33 13.43
CA ASN A 61 -8.30 3.48 14.87
C ASN A 61 -9.74 3.60 15.37
N ALA A 62 -10.14 2.73 16.31
CA ALA A 62 -11.50 2.69 16.88
C ALA A 62 -12.61 2.73 15.80
N SER A 63 -12.46 1.89 14.76
CA SER A 63 -13.40 1.77 13.63
C SER A 63 -13.55 3.03 12.76
N LYS A 64 -12.64 4.00 12.88
CA LYS A 64 -12.54 5.15 11.96
C LYS A 64 -11.28 5.01 11.11
N ALA A 65 -11.42 5.22 9.81
CA ALA A 65 -10.28 5.34 8.90
C ALA A 65 -9.51 6.61 9.29
N LEU A 66 -8.32 6.41 9.85
CA LEU A 66 -7.44 7.49 10.29
C LEU A 66 -6.59 7.99 9.12
N LEU A 67 -6.11 7.05 8.30
CA LEU A 67 -5.25 7.32 7.17
C LEU A 67 -5.59 6.36 6.03
N GLU A 68 -5.89 6.91 4.86
CA GLU A 68 -5.91 6.20 3.59
C GLU A 68 -4.74 6.69 2.74
N LEU A 69 -3.82 5.79 2.43
CA LEU A 69 -2.68 6.01 1.54
C LEU A 69 -2.92 5.26 0.23
N LYS A 70 -3.19 5.98 -0.85
CA LYS A 70 -3.38 5.38 -2.18
C LYS A 70 -2.23 5.74 -3.11
N ILE A 71 -1.60 4.73 -3.70
CA ILE A 71 -0.47 4.86 -4.61
C ILE A 71 -0.90 4.41 -6.00
N SER A 72 -0.71 5.28 -7.00
CA SER A 72 -0.88 4.98 -8.42
C SER A 72 0.09 5.83 -9.25
N ASP A 73 -0.40 6.73 -10.11
CA ASP A 73 0.42 7.78 -10.75
C ASP A 73 0.90 8.81 -9.72
N LYS A 74 0.04 9.11 -8.74
CA LYS A 74 0.30 9.98 -7.59
C LYS A 74 0.14 9.22 -6.28
N ILE A 75 0.59 9.84 -5.20
CA ILE A 75 0.34 9.35 -3.84
C ILE A 75 -0.69 10.26 -3.20
N CYS A 76 -1.83 9.68 -2.80
CA CYS A 76 -2.93 10.40 -2.17
C CYS A 76 -3.04 10.01 -0.69
N VAL A 77 -3.21 11.01 0.17
CA VAL A 77 -3.45 10.87 1.60
C VAL A 77 -4.84 11.42 1.90
N ASN A 78 -5.77 10.58 2.35
CA ASN A 78 -7.15 10.98 2.64
C ASN A 78 -7.78 11.83 1.50
N GLY A 79 -7.53 11.42 0.25
CA GLY A 79 -7.99 12.11 -0.96
C GLY A 79 -7.12 13.26 -1.47
N ILE A 80 -6.16 13.77 -0.70
CA ILE A 80 -5.24 14.84 -1.13
C ILE A 80 -4.03 14.22 -1.83
N CYS A 81 -3.86 14.51 -3.12
CA CYS A 81 -2.85 13.87 -3.96
C CYS A 81 -1.60 14.74 -4.18
N TYR A 82 -0.44 14.07 -4.18
CA TYR A 82 0.87 14.67 -4.35
C TYR A 82 1.65 13.95 -5.46
N ALA A 83 2.51 14.68 -6.16
CA ALA A 83 3.56 14.05 -6.97
C ALA A 83 4.45 13.17 -6.08
N LYS A 84 4.94 12.05 -6.61
CA LYS A 84 5.64 11.02 -5.82
C LYS A 84 6.90 11.57 -5.12
N THR A 85 7.77 12.29 -5.82
CA THR A 85 8.95 12.95 -5.22
C THR A 85 8.57 13.95 -4.14
N PHE A 86 7.53 14.77 -4.36
CA PHE A 86 7.04 15.74 -3.38
C PHE A 86 6.49 15.06 -2.14
N PHE A 87 5.72 13.97 -2.31
CA PHE A 87 5.27 13.13 -1.21
C PHE A 87 6.47 12.61 -0.41
N ASN A 88 7.48 12.03 -1.07
CA ASN A 88 8.68 11.53 -0.39
C ASN A 88 9.37 12.64 0.41
N LYS A 89 9.56 13.81 -0.19
CA LYS A 89 10.16 14.96 0.50
C LYS A 89 9.36 15.39 1.73
N ARG A 90 8.03 15.43 1.62
CA ARG A 90 7.14 15.87 2.69
C ARG A 90 7.04 14.85 3.83
N PHE A 91 6.81 13.58 3.51
CA PHE A 91 6.50 12.54 4.51
C PHE A 91 7.72 11.74 4.95
N PHE A 92 8.73 11.65 4.09
CA PHE A 92 10.00 10.98 4.37
C PHE A 92 11.17 11.93 4.66
N ASN A 93 10.94 13.25 4.63
CA ASN A 93 11.94 14.31 4.81
C ASN A 93 13.14 14.22 3.84
N ASN A 94 12.97 13.49 2.73
CA ASN A 94 13.99 13.26 1.72
C ASN A 94 13.31 13.05 0.36
N GLU A 95 13.87 13.65 -0.68
CA GLU A 95 13.39 13.50 -2.05
C GLU A 95 13.88 12.17 -2.63
N TYR A 96 13.28 11.07 -2.15
CA TYR A 96 13.51 9.75 -2.71
C TYR A 96 12.87 9.62 -4.11
N TYR A 97 13.33 8.61 -4.86
CA TYR A 97 12.80 8.30 -6.20
C TYR A 97 11.31 7.95 -6.14
N ASP A 98 10.62 8.13 -7.27
CA ASP A 98 9.16 8.05 -7.39
C ASP A 98 8.53 6.84 -6.68
N ASP A 99 9.00 5.64 -6.99
CA ASP A 99 8.38 4.40 -6.49
C ASP A 99 8.88 3.97 -5.10
N PHE A 100 9.62 4.81 -4.39
CA PHE A 100 10.23 4.47 -3.10
C PHE A 100 9.24 3.90 -2.08
N LEU A 101 8.11 4.58 -1.83
CA LEU A 101 7.09 4.07 -0.90
C LEU A 101 6.50 2.74 -1.39
N GLN A 102 6.28 2.61 -2.69
CA GLN A 102 5.72 1.39 -3.28
C GLN A 102 6.69 0.21 -3.15
N ASP A 103 7.98 0.43 -3.38
CA ASP A 103 9.02 -0.57 -3.17
C ASP A 103 9.10 -1.02 -1.71
N LEU A 104 8.95 -0.09 -0.75
CA LEU A 104 8.87 -0.45 0.67
C LEU A 104 7.68 -1.37 0.94
N ILE A 105 6.48 -1.01 0.49
CA ILE A 105 5.25 -1.80 0.70
C ILE A 105 5.37 -3.18 0.03
N TYR A 106 5.92 -3.24 -1.18
CA TYR A 106 6.16 -4.47 -1.93
C TYR A 106 7.42 -5.23 -1.47
N LYS A 107 8.08 -4.78 -0.41
CA LYS A 107 9.22 -5.46 0.20
C LYS A 107 10.39 -5.65 -0.78
N LYS A 108 10.53 -4.73 -1.74
CA LYS A 108 11.58 -4.73 -2.76
C LYS A 108 12.85 -4.05 -2.23
N PRO A 109 14.04 -4.45 -2.72
CA PRO A 109 15.25 -3.71 -2.41
C PRO A 109 15.16 -2.27 -2.89
N ILE A 110 15.52 -1.32 -2.02
CA ILE A 110 15.51 0.11 -2.33
C ILE A 110 16.84 0.54 -2.97
N PHE A 111 16.84 1.67 -3.68
CA PHE A 111 18.04 2.21 -4.36
C PHE A 111 18.74 1.18 -5.25
N TYR A 112 17.97 0.47 -6.08
CA TYR A 112 18.47 -0.57 -6.99
C TYR A 112 19.28 -1.67 -6.27
N GLY A 113 18.94 -1.97 -5.02
CA GLY A 113 19.61 -3.01 -4.23
C GLY A 113 20.95 -2.59 -3.62
N LYS A 114 21.24 -1.29 -3.54
CA LYS A 114 22.47 -0.78 -2.91
C LYS A 114 22.68 -1.37 -1.52
N ASN A 115 23.86 -1.96 -1.29
CA ASN A 115 24.25 -2.59 -0.03
C ASN A 115 23.29 -3.68 0.47
N LYS A 116 22.58 -4.37 -0.44
CA LYS A 116 21.74 -5.51 -0.08
C LYS A 116 22.58 -6.68 0.41
N GLN A 117 22.23 -7.20 1.57
CA GLN A 117 22.82 -8.40 2.17
C GLN A 117 21.71 -9.42 2.38
N ALA A 118 21.86 -10.61 1.83
CA ALA A 118 20.89 -11.68 2.03
C ALA A 118 20.91 -12.15 3.49
N THR A 119 19.76 -12.56 4.00
CA THR A 119 19.60 -13.22 5.30
C THR A 119 18.90 -14.56 5.09
N SER A 120 18.72 -15.35 6.14
CA SER A 120 18.04 -16.65 6.06
C SER A 120 16.57 -16.55 5.61
N CYS A 121 15.93 -15.40 5.81
CA CYS A 121 14.50 -15.17 5.54
C CYS A 121 14.24 -14.03 4.54
N GLY A 122 15.27 -13.37 4.01
CA GLY A 122 15.11 -12.19 3.17
C GLY A 122 16.41 -11.41 2.96
N PHE A 123 16.43 -10.13 3.33
CA PHE A 123 17.59 -9.27 3.17
C PHE A 123 17.59 -8.05 4.11
N THR A 124 18.77 -7.45 4.26
CA THR A 124 18.96 -6.14 4.89
C THR A 124 19.68 -5.17 3.96
N GLN A 125 19.49 -3.87 4.17
CA GLN A 125 20.23 -2.79 3.55
C GLN A 125 20.59 -1.75 4.59
N LYS A 126 21.87 -1.40 4.66
CA LYS A 126 22.38 -0.26 5.44
C LYS A 126 22.92 0.80 4.49
N ILE A 127 22.28 1.96 4.45
CA ILE A 127 22.59 3.01 3.47
C ILE A 127 22.75 4.35 4.20
N ILE A 128 23.98 4.85 4.22
CA ILE A 128 24.35 6.10 4.88
C ILE A 128 24.68 7.14 3.83
N SER A 129 24.15 8.36 3.99
CA SER A 129 24.49 9.53 3.19
C SER A 129 24.54 10.79 4.05
N LYS A 130 24.72 11.97 3.43
CA LYS A 130 24.59 13.26 4.10
C LYS A 130 23.18 13.46 4.69
N ASN A 131 22.13 13.01 4.00
CA ASN A 131 20.74 13.36 4.35
C ASN A 131 19.97 12.24 5.07
N TYR A 132 20.40 10.99 4.97
CA TYR A 132 19.72 9.84 5.57
C TYR A 132 20.68 8.83 6.19
N ASP A 133 20.20 8.11 7.20
CA ASP A 133 20.86 6.93 7.81
C ASP A 133 19.82 5.82 7.89
N ILE A 134 19.76 5.03 6.81
CA ILE A 134 18.72 4.05 6.56
C ILE A 134 19.20 2.68 7.02
N PHE A 135 18.38 2.05 7.85
CA PHE A 135 18.36 0.61 8.04
C PHE A 135 17.04 0.06 7.50
N TYR A 136 17.13 -0.85 6.54
CA TYR A 136 15.99 -1.49 5.91
C TYR A 136 16.14 -3.01 6.00
N GLU A 137 15.06 -3.68 6.41
CA GLU A 137 15.03 -5.12 6.60
C GLU A 137 13.73 -5.68 6.04
N VAL A 138 13.86 -6.78 5.30
CA VAL A 138 12.77 -7.63 4.85
C VAL A 138 13.08 -9.04 5.31
N CYS A 139 12.14 -9.66 6.03
CA CYS A 139 12.25 -11.02 6.53
C CYS A 139 10.87 -11.65 6.53
N ASP A 140 10.73 -12.79 5.86
CA ASP A 140 9.44 -13.47 5.63
C ASP A 140 8.41 -12.52 5.00
N LYS A 141 7.28 -12.29 5.70
CA LYS A 141 6.21 -11.37 5.27
C LYS A 141 6.32 -9.99 5.94
N ASN A 142 7.43 -9.70 6.60
CA ASN A 142 7.63 -8.47 7.36
C ASN A 142 8.58 -7.52 6.64
N MET A 143 8.33 -6.23 6.80
CA MET A 143 9.19 -5.16 6.33
C MET A 143 9.39 -4.13 7.45
N SER A 144 10.62 -3.67 7.63
CA SER A 144 10.98 -2.62 8.57
C SER A 144 11.96 -1.64 7.92
N PHE A 145 11.51 -0.41 7.75
CA PHE A 145 12.29 0.75 7.32
C PHE A 145 12.50 1.69 8.50
N ASN A 146 13.75 2.13 8.70
CA ASN A 146 14.09 3.12 9.70
C ASN A 146 15.16 4.08 9.17
N ASP A 147 14.81 5.36 9.04
CA ASP A 147 15.75 6.46 8.80
C ASP A 147 15.99 7.22 10.10
N LYS A 148 17.19 7.07 10.67
CA LYS A 148 17.55 7.69 11.95
C LYS A 148 17.66 9.21 11.85
N LYS A 149 18.13 9.75 10.72
CA LYS A 149 18.30 11.21 10.55
C LYS A 149 16.96 11.91 10.47
N SER A 150 16.03 11.34 9.71
CA SER A 150 14.68 11.87 9.56
C SER A 150 13.74 11.47 10.70
N LYS A 151 14.19 10.61 11.62
CA LYS A 151 13.42 10.03 12.74
C LYS A 151 12.14 9.33 12.27
N ILE A 152 12.22 8.66 11.12
CA ILE A 152 11.10 7.94 10.52
C ILE A 152 11.27 6.44 10.72
N LYS A 153 10.21 5.78 11.18
CA LYS A 153 10.09 4.33 11.16
C LYS A 153 8.79 3.96 10.45
N PHE A 154 8.89 3.04 9.50
CA PHE A 154 7.76 2.44 8.83
C PHE A 154 7.91 0.93 8.84
N SER A 155 6.93 0.20 9.36
CA SER A 155 6.96 -1.25 9.40
C SER A 155 5.61 -1.82 9.02
N ILE A 156 5.62 -2.90 8.25
CA ILE A 156 4.43 -3.65 7.82
C ILE A 156 4.66 -5.12 8.18
N LYS A 157 3.69 -5.72 8.86
CA LYS A 157 3.66 -7.15 9.16
C LYS A 157 2.34 -7.74 8.69
N SER A 158 2.40 -8.55 7.65
CA SER A 158 1.25 -9.32 7.17
C SER A 158 0.78 -10.31 8.24
N ILE A 159 -0.54 -10.42 8.42
CA ILE A 159 -1.19 -11.35 9.36
C ILE A 159 -1.79 -12.51 8.57
#